data_AF-A0A0S8ABS4-F1
#
_entry.id   AF-A0A0S8ABS4-F1
#
_cell.length_a   1.000
_cell.length_b   1.000
_cell.length_c   1.000
_cell.angle_alpha   90.00
_cell.angle_beta   90.00
_cell.angle_gamma   90.00
#
_symmetry.space_group_name_H-M   'P 1'
#
loop_
_entity.id
_entity.type
_entity.pdbx_description
1 polymer ?
#
loop_
_entity_poly.entity_id
_entity_poly.type
_entity_poly.pdbx_seq_one_letter_code
_entity_poly.pdbx_strand_id
1 'polypeptide(L)'
;MPLKALPLVLLLAAVVPLGVHADAVVVTRAMKANTIMEAFVEERELVIELELRREELDRFRALAAAAAAHEDLPLPVPADAELSFIADGEILQGTIERVGQRRRLERDEVTGEPLPTPGNEEALFVVLRYPLSKRPKSLLLRPPLKSGYATADIGFVLYHEGIAVNDFRYLSTAERVELDWEDPFYSRFERKTLRRKLDSPMYAFLYVEPFEVRKEIVVRPLDLARFVDLNIEPHRPIPAEQRDAMLAKIADFLTERSPVAIDHEQPEPILDRVHFLRRGLRMTQVVTPDEPIDGTNAVVGAIFVYPVEGLPKEVRLRWDLFDERITRVPASATDEAGSMPSFLVREDNELHWVNYLKGDALPGSLEVHAPRSRAAVPVGLGLGFVVALGALIAAWRRRSWVLGHAAVAIAVVTWLVPTPTVNITLPSRIRTPSGDEAAPTIHALLYNVYRALDFRDEEVVFDRLAQSLSGDVLERVYLEMRTGLRLENQGGARVRVREVKLVDVVPMQSAEPRTLLYRARWNATGSVGHWGHTHLRTNQYEAEIMLAPSEDRWKITDIAILEEQRVVDAGQ
;
A
#
# COMPACT_ATOMS: atom_id res chain seq x y z
N MET A 1 -10.50 -16.32 -35.50
CA MET A 1 -10.87 -15.84 -34.15
C MET A 1 -9.61 -15.30 -33.51
N PRO A 2 -9.33 -13.99 -33.60
CA PRO A 2 -8.12 -13.43 -33.01
C PRO A 2 -8.32 -13.15 -31.52
N LEU A 3 -7.20 -13.14 -30.81
CA LEU A 3 -7.05 -13.22 -29.37
C LEU A 3 -7.84 -12.14 -28.60
N LYS A 4 -8.33 -12.57 -27.44
CA LYS A 4 -9.04 -11.77 -26.43
C LYS A 4 -8.18 -10.57 -26.02
N ALA A 5 -8.72 -9.36 -26.18
CA ALA A 5 -8.25 -8.17 -25.50
C ALA A 5 -8.26 -8.42 -23.98
N LEU A 6 -7.13 -8.18 -23.32
CA LEU A 6 -7.06 -8.16 -21.87
C LEU A 6 -7.79 -6.88 -21.38
N PRO A 7 -8.77 -6.97 -20.47
CA PRO A 7 -9.54 -5.80 -20.05
C PRO A 7 -8.73 -4.90 -19.10
N LEU A 8 -8.87 -3.58 -19.28
CA LEU A 8 -8.09 -2.49 -18.66
C LEU A 8 -8.04 -2.53 -17.12
N VAL A 9 -8.99 -3.21 -16.45
CA VAL A 9 -9.04 -3.31 -14.98
C VAL A 9 -8.59 -4.67 -14.40
N LEU A 10 -8.47 -5.75 -15.19
CA LEU A 10 -7.71 -6.93 -14.73
C LEU A 10 -6.22 -6.60 -14.53
N LEU A 11 -5.78 -5.52 -15.17
CA LEU A 11 -4.47 -4.89 -15.03
C LEU A 11 -4.29 -4.12 -13.69
N LEU A 12 -5.33 -3.50 -13.14
CA LEU A 12 -5.26 -2.79 -11.84
C LEU A 12 -5.46 -3.72 -10.62
N ALA A 13 -6.13 -4.87 -10.83
CA ALA A 13 -6.52 -5.80 -9.77
C ALA A 13 -5.62 -7.05 -9.63
N ALA A 14 -4.45 -7.13 -10.29
CA ALA A 14 -3.47 -8.19 -10.08
C ALA A 14 -2.76 -8.04 -8.71
N VAL A 15 -3.54 -8.18 -7.63
CA VAL A 15 -3.07 -8.29 -6.25
C VAL A 15 -2.72 -9.76 -6.01
N VAL A 16 -1.54 -10.17 -6.47
CA VAL A 16 -0.84 -11.32 -5.87
C VAL A 16 0.19 -10.76 -4.89
N PRO A 17 0.23 -11.21 -3.63
CA PRO A 17 1.10 -10.65 -2.62
C PRO A 17 2.53 -11.16 -2.85
N LEU A 18 3.33 -10.41 -3.60
CA LEU A 18 4.78 -10.58 -3.60
C LEU A 18 5.46 -9.21 -3.54
N GLY A 19 6.16 -8.98 -2.44
CA GLY A 19 7.11 -7.88 -2.22
C GLY A 19 6.47 -6.49 -2.12
N VAL A 20 6.33 -6.01 -0.90
CA VAL A 20 5.90 -4.64 -0.58
C VAL A 20 7.07 -3.88 0.05
N HIS A 21 7.34 -2.67 -0.45
CA HIS A 21 8.03 -1.64 0.32
C HIS A 21 6.98 -0.86 1.10
N ALA A 22 6.87 -1.16 2.39
CA ALA A 22 6.14 -0.35 3.35
C ALA A 22 7.09 0.68 3.96
N ASP A 23 6.53 1.79 4.49
CA ASP A 23 7.24 2.75 5.35
C ASP A 23 8.22 2.03 6.27
N ALA A 24 9.47 2.51 6.29
CA ALA A 24 10.64 1.93 6.96
C ALA A 24 10.29 1.11 8.21
N VAL A 25 9.90 -0.15 8.00
CA VAL A 25 9.80 -1.12 9.07
C VAL A 25 11.24 -1.36 9.43
N VAL A 26 11.64 -1.07 10.66
CA VAL A 26 12.95 -1.50 11.17
C VAL A 26 12.93 -3.02 11.16
N VAL A 27 13.34 -3.61 10.04
CA VAL A 27 13.45 -5.05 9.84
C VAL A 27 14.69 -5.47 10.61
N THR A 28 14.50 -5.80 11.88
CA THR A 28 15.45 -6.67 12.56
C THR A 28 15.47 -7.96 11.75
N ARG A 29 16.60 -8.27 11.08
CA ARG A 29 16.80 -9.50 10.30
C ARG A 29 16.88 -10.76 11.19
N ALA A 30 16.29 -10.70 12.38
CA ALA A 30 16.28 -11.75 13.39
C ALA A 30 15.58 -13.03 12.89
N MET A 31 14.61 -12.93 11.98
CA MET A 31 14.02 -14.12 11.34
C MET A 31 15.02 -14.89 10.46
N LYS A 32 16.15 -14.28 10.10
CA LYS A 32 17.26 -14.89 9.35
C LYS A 32 18.43 -15.32 10.25
N ALA A 33 18.27 -15.21 11.57
CA ALA A 33 19.29 -15.61 12.53
C ALA A 33 19.67 -17.08 12.34
N ASN A 34 20.88 -17.43 12.76
CA ASN A 34 21.37 -18.80 12.68
C ASN A 34 20.59 -19.76 13.58
N THR A 35 20.07 -19.26 14.71
CA THR A 35 19.14 -19.99 15.57
C THR A 35 17.80 -19.28 15.58
N ILE A 36 16.72 -20.03 15.36
CA ILE A 36 15.35 -19.54 15.55
C ILE A 36 14.76 -20.21 16.78
N MET A 37 14.19 -19.41 17.67
CA MET A 37 13.49 -19.87 18.86
C MET A 37 12.07 -19.33 18.86
N GLU A 38 11.08 -20.22 18.85
CA GLU A 38 9.69 -19.89 19.14
C GLU A 38 9.34 -20.45 20.52
N ALA A 39 8.92 -19.58 21.44
CA ALA A 39 8.57 -19.94 22.80
C ALA A 39 7.06 -19.79 22.99
N PHE A 40 6.37 -20.84 23.41
CA PHE A 40 4.93 -20.88 23.63
C PHE A 40 4.67 -21.06 25.12
N VAL A 41 4.17 -20.02 25.77
CA VAL A 41 3.76 -20.04 27.17
C VAL A 41 2.27 -20.36 27.21
N GLU A 42 1.93 -21.55 27.68
CA GLU A 42 0.57 -22.06 27.83
C GLU A 42 0.25 -22.26 29.32
N GLU A 43 -1.03 -22.48 29.68
CA GLU A 43 -1.48 -22.58 31.08
C GLU A 43 -0.67 -23.53 31.97
N ARG A 44 -0.16 -24.62 31.39
CA ARG A 44 0.46 -25.73 32.14
C ARG A 44 1.90 -26.00 31.71
N GLU A 45 2.40 -25.28 30.72
CA GLU A 45 3.69 -25.59 30.13
C GLU A 45 4.29 -24.43 29.35
N LEU A 46 5.61 -24.45 29.26
CA LEU A 46 6.38 -23.67 28.31
C LEU A 46 6.95 -24.64 27.27
N VAL A 47 6.57 -24.46 26.01
CA VAL A 47 7.11 -25.22 24.88
C VAL A 47 8.09 -24.34 24.12
N ILE A 48 9.28 -24.86 23.84
CA ILE A 48 10.30 -24.16 23.07
C ILE A 48 10.57 -24.96 21.81
N GLU A 49 10.34 -24.36 20.65
CA GLU A 49 10.78 -24.89 19.38
C GLU A 49 12.07 -24.20 18.94
N LEU A 50 13.13 -24.99 18.77
CA LEU A 50 14.44 -24.52 18.34
C LEU A 50 14.77 -25.07 16.96
N GLU A 51 15.24 -24.18 16.09
CA GLU A 51 15.86 -24.52 14.83
C GLU A 51 17.31 -24.02 14.84
N LEU A 52 18.25 -24.95 14.93
CA LEU A 52 19.67 -24.70 15.14
C LEU A 52 20.46 -24.99 13.86
N ARG A 53 21.09 -23.97 13.29
CA ARG A 53 22.08 -24.18 12.22
C ARG A 53 23.30 -24.94 12.75
N ARG A 54 23.98 -25.66 11.86
CA ARG A 54 25.15 -26.48 12.21
C ARG A 54 26.26 -25.66 12.87
N GLU A 55 26.44 -24.41 12.45
CA GLU A 55 27.44 -23.48 12.96
C GLU A 55 27.17 -23.04 14.41
N GLU A 56 25.95 -23.19 14.91
CA GLU A 56 25.55 -22.79 16.26
C GLU A 56 25.59 -23.95 17.27
N LEU A 57 25.72 -25.20 16.83
CA LEU A 57 25.67 -26.38 17.71
C LEU A 57 26.70 -26.32 18.85
N ASP A 58 27.90 -25.78 18.57
CA ASP A 58 28.96 -25.59 19.56
C ASP A 58 28.63 -24.60 20.68
N ARG A 59 27.56 -23.81 20.52
CA ARG A 59 27.06 -22.85 21.52
C ARG A 59 25.92 -23.41 22.37
N PHE A 60 25.41 -24.58 22.00
CA PHE A 60 24.37 -25.34 22.69
C PHE A 60 24.86 -26.78 22.93
N ARG A 61 26.07 -26.96 23.45
CA ARG A 61 26.77 -28.26 23.45
C ARG A 61 26.04 -29.29 24.26
N ALA A 62 25.59 -28.91 25.46
CA ALA A 62 24.88 -29.83 26.34
C ALA A 62 23.57 -30.31 25.68
N LEU A 63 22.83 -29.37 25.08
CA LEU A 63 21.59 -29.69 24.38
C LEU A 63 21.82 -30.53 23.12
N ALA A 64 22.80 -30.18 22.29
CA ALA A 64 23.14 -30.90 21.08
C ALA A 64 23.63 -32.33 21.37
N ALA A 65 24.42 -32.51 22.44
CA ALA A 65 24.89 -33.82 22.89
C ALA A 65 23.72 -34.69 23.36
N ALA A 66 22.80 -34.14 24.17
CA ALA A 66 21.60 -34.86 24.60
C ALA A 66 20.69 -35.23 23.42
N ALA A 67 20.50 -34.31 22.47
CA ALA A 67 19.71 -34.56 21.26
C ALA A 67 20.33 -35.63 20.34
N ALA A 68 21.66 -35.75 20.31
CA ALA A 68 22.37 -36.73 19.52
C ALA A 68 22.39 -38.14 20.14
N ALA A 69 21.95 -38.32 21.39
CA ALA A 69 22.01 -39.60 22.09
C ALA A 69 21.08 -40.69 21.49
N HIS A 70 20.14 -40.34 20.58
CA HIS A 70 19.22 -41.26 19.89
C HIS A 70 18.54 -42.28 20.84
N GLU A 71 18.13 -41.84 22.03
CA GLU A 71 17.32 -42.64 22.96
C GLU A 71 15.82 -42.46 22.69
N ASP A 72 14.99 -43.31 23.30
CA ASP A 72 13.53 -43.17 23.31
C ASP A 72 13.15 -41.86 24.06
N LEU A 73 12.79 -40.82 23.31
CA LEU A 73 12.28 -39.55 23.85
C LEU A 73 11.01 -39.80 24.69
N PRO A 74 10.77 -39.03 25.78
CA PRO A 74 11.44 -37.78 26.15
C PRO A 74 12.70 -37.93 27.03
N LEU A 75 13.68 -37.04 26.86
CA LEU A 75 14.92 -36.97 27.66
C LEU A 75 14.97 -35.73 28.55
N PRO A 76 15.56 -35.77 29.76
CA PRO A 76 15.71 -34.55 30.56
C PRO A 76 16.64 -33.54 29.86
N VAL A 77 16.25 -32.26 29.85
CA VAL A 77 17.15 -31.17 29.44
C VAL A 77 18.31 -31.09 30.46
N PRO A 78 19.58 -31.10 30.01
CA PRO A 78 20.71 -31.03 30.93
C PRO A 78 20.64 -29.82 31.86
N ALA A 79 20.97 -30.01 33.14
CA ALA A 79 20.93 -28.94 34.15
C ALA A 79 21.93 -27.80 33.86
N ASP A 80 22.99 -28.10 33.10
CA ASP A 80 24.02 -27.17 32.64
C ASP A 80 23.77 -26.67 31.20
N ALA A 81 22.58 -26.89 30.65
CA ALA A 81 22.20 -26.37 29.34
C ALA A 81 22.38 -24.85 29.24
N GLU A 82 22.96 -24.41 28.13
CA GLU A 82 23.34 -23.01 27.94
C GLU A 82 22.10 -22.10 27.77
N LEU A 83 21.01 -22.65 27.25
CA LEU A 83 19.68 -22.01 27.20
C LEU A 83 18.85 -22.46 28.40
N SER A 84 18.32 -21.51 29.17
CA SER A 84 17.53 -21.81 30.37
C SER A 84 16.41 -20.80 30.60
N PHE A 85 15.37 -21.25 31.31
CA PHE A 85 14.16 -20.50 31.56
C PHE A 85 13.90 -20.46 33.07
N ILE A 86 13.61 -19.27 33.60
CA ILE A 86 13.40 -19.04 35.03
C ILE A 86 12.02 -18.43 35.22
N ALA A 87 11.13 -19.14 35.92
CA ALA A 87 9.77 -18.71 36.21
C ALA A 87 9.68 -18.25 37.67
N ASP A 88 9.32 -16.99 37.91
CA ASP A 88 9.24 -16.38 39.25
C ASP A 88 10.47 -16.62 40.16
N GLY A 89 11.65 -16.72 39.55
CA GLY A 89 12.93 -16.94 40.26
C GLY A 89 13.37 -18.41 40.35
N GLU A 90 12.52 -19.36 39.95
CA GLU A 90 12.85 -20.80 39.94
C GLU A 90 13.26 -21.26 38.54
N ILE A 91 14.40 -21.96 38.43
CA ILE A 91 14.86 -22.53 37.15
C ILE A 91 13.92 -23.68 36.76
N LEU A 92 13.31 -23.59 35.58
CA LEU A 92 12.44 -24.64 35.06
C LEU A 92 13.26 -25.87 34.67
N GLN A 93 12.73 -27.04 35.02
CA GLN A 93 13.24 -28.34 34.58
C GLN A 93 12.35 -28.83 33.44
N GLY A 94 12.96 -29.25 32.33
CA GLY A 94 12.23 -29.62 31.13
C GLY A 94 12.73 -30.91 30.50
N THR A 95 12.05 -31.32 29.45
CA THR A 95 12.35 -32.50 28.64
C THR A 95 12.52 -32.13 27.17
N ILE A 96 13.37 -32.87 26.47
CA ILE A 96 13.49 -32.89 25.02
C ILE A 96 12.43 -33.88 24.53
N GLU A 97 11.40 -33.38 23.85
CA GLU A 97 10.25 -34.18 23.39
C GLU A 97 10.42 -34.65 21.94
N ARG A 98 11.10 -33.86 21.12
CA ARG A 98 11.28 -34.17 19.69
C ARG A 98 12.63 -33.66 19.21
N VAL A 99 13.32 -34.49 18.42
CA VAL A 99 14.57 -34.14 17.73
C VAL A 99 14.46 -34.61 16.28
N GLY A 100 14.88 -33.79 15.33
CA GLY A 100 14.96 -34.18 13.93
C GLY A 100 15.84 -33.26 13.11
N GLN A 101 16.38 -33.76 12.00
CA GLN A 101 16.98 -32.92 10.98
C GLN A 101 15.92 -32.56 9.95
N ARG A 102 15.79 -31.27 9.65
CA ARG A 102 14.89 -30.79 8.61
C ARG A 102 15.47 -29.57 7.91
N ARG A 103 14.98 -29.32 6.71
CA ARG A 103 15.21 -28.07 6.01
C ARG A 103 14.58 -26.91 6.77
N ARG A 104 15.32 -25.81 6.89
CA ARG A 104 14.85 -24.58 7.51
C ARG A 104 13.61 -24.05 6.81
N LEU A 105 12.73 -23.44 7.58
CA LEU A 105 11.60 -22.70 7.03
C LEU A 105 12.12 -21.40 6.43
N GLU A 106 11.92 -21.21 5.14
CA GLU A 106 12.13 -19.90 4.52
C GLU A 106 11.01 -18.96 5.01
N ARG A 107 11.34 -17.70 5.29
CA ARG A 107 10.39 -16.73 5.86
C ARG A 107 10.41 -15.45 5.05
N ASP A 108 9.23 -14.85 4.88
CA ASP A 108 9.10 -13.54 4.24
C ASP A 108 9.91 -12.49 5.03
N GLU A 109 10.68 -11.67 4.32
CA GLU A 109 11.58 -10.69 4.95
C GLU A 109 10.84 -9.58 5.70
N VAL A 110 9.60 -9.31 5.27
CA VAL A 110 8.77 -8.23 5.81
C VAL A 110 7.86 -8.77 6.89
N THR A 111 7.13 -9.86 6.65
CA THR A 111 6.13 -10.39 7.59
C THR A 111 6.74 -11.35 8.62
N GLY A 112 7.83 -12.05 8.28
CA GLY A 112 8.40 -13.14 9.09
C GLY A 112 7.59 -14.44 9.06
N GLU A 113 6.50 -14.49 8.30
CA GLU A 113 5.70 -15.70 8.12
C GLU A 113 6.45 -16.73 7.27
N PRO A 114 6.28 -18.04 7.56
CA PRO A 114 6.84 -19.10 6.74
C PRO A 114 6.34 -19.03 5.30
N LEU A 115 7.26 -19.13 4.34
CA LEU A 115 6.96 -19.29 2.93
C LEU A 115 6.63 -20.76 2.64
N PRO A 116 5.74 -21.03 1.66
CA PRO A 116 5.38 -22.40 1.27
C PRO A 116 6.53 -23.16 0.61
N THR A 117 7.61 -22.47 0.23
CA THR A 117 8.81 -23.07 -0.35
C THR A 117 9.68 -23.66 0.76
N PRO A 118 10.04 -24.95 0.71
CA PRO A 118 10.97 -25.52 1.67
C PRO A 118 12.33 -24.85 1.51
N GLY A 119 12.97 -24.45 2.61
CA GLY A 119 14.28 -23.82 2.57
C GLY A 119 15.37 -24.79 2.07
N ASN A 120 16.53 -24.24 1.74
CA ASN A 120 17.63 -25.01 1.13
C ASN A 120 18.69 -25.48 2.15
N GLU A 121 18.59 -25.05 3.41
CA GLU A 121 19.57 -25.32 4.45
C GLU A 121 19.06 -26.36 5.44
N GLU A 122 19.90 -27.32 5.82
CA GLU A 122 19.61 -28.30 6.87
C GLU A 122 19.85 -27.69 8.26
N ALA A 123 18.94 -27.95 9.21
CA ALA A 123 19.06 -27.54 10.61
C ALA A 123 18.61 -28.65 11.55
N LEU A 124 19.16 -28.62 12.77
CA LEU A 124 18.69 -29.45 13.86
C LEU A 124 17.45 -28.80 14.48
N PHE A 125 16.33 -29.52 14.45
CA PHE A 125 15.10 -29.11 15.08
C PHE A 125 14.91 -29.84 16.41
N VAL A 126 14.65 -29.08 17.48
CA VAL A 126 14.48 -29.59 18.84
C VAL A 126 13.24 -28.97 19.46
N VAL A 127 12.38 -29.79 20.06
CA VAL A 127 11.24 -29.33 20.88
C VAL A 127 11.54 -29.63 22.33
N LEU A 128 11.54 -28.58 23.15
CA LEU A 128 11.68 -28.64 24.60
C LEU A 128 10.34 -28.38 25.25
N ARG A 129 10.04 -29.08 26.33
CA ARG A 129 8.82 -28.92 27.13
C ARG A 129 9.18 -28.72 28.58
N TYR A 130 8.70 -27.65 29.18
CA TYR A 130 8.91 -27.30 30.59
C TYR A 130 7.55 -27.23 31.29
N PRO A 131 7.19 -28.21 32.13
CA PRO A 131 5.95 -28.17 32.90
C PRO A 131 5.91 -26.95 33.83
N LEU A 132 4.77 -26.26 33.87
CA LEU A 132 4.51 -25.16 34.79
C LEU A 132 3.58 -25.64 35.91
N SER A 133 4.07 -25.60 37.15
CA SER A 133 3.30 -26.02 38.34
C SER A 133 2.22 -25.01 38.75
N LYS A 134 2.37 -23.75 38.30
CA LYS A 134 1.48 -22.61 38.53
C LYS A 134 1.60 -21.65 37.36
N ARG A 135 0.70 -20.68 37.25
CA ARG A 135 0.78 -19.56 36.30
C ARG A 135 1.83 -18.53 36.77
N PRO A 136 3.05 -18.49 36.21
CA PRO A 136 4.10 -17.58 36.69
C PRO A 136 3.80 -16.13 36.35
N LYS A 137 4.13 -15.19 37.23
CA LYS A 137 3.97 -13.75 36.94
C LYS A 137 5.05 -13.21 36.01
N SER A 138 6.23 -13.81 36.03
CA SER A 138 7.35 -13.43 35.17
C SER A 138 8.14 -14.64 34.69
N LEU A 139 8.65 -14.54 33.47
CA LEU A 139 9.55 -15.51 32.87
C LEU A 139 10.82 -14.78 32.42
N LEU A 140 11.99 -15.31 32.78
CA LEU A 140 13.29 -14.83 32.34
C LEU A 140 13.88 -15.86 31.36
N LEU A 141 14.12 -15.40 30.13
CA LEU A 141 14.75 -16.18 29.07
C LEU A 141 16.25 -15.89 29.11
N ARG A 142 17.05 -16.91 29.38
CA ARG A 142 18.52 -16.78 29.49
C ARG A 142 19.20 -17.57 28.35
N PRO A 143 19.73 -16.89 27.32
CA PRO A 143 20.45 -17.56 26.23
C PRO A 143 21.84 -18.03 26.71
N PRO A 144 22.62 -18.72 25.85
CA PRO A 144 24.05 -18.95 26.08
C PRO A 144 24.78 -17.61 26.23
N LEU A 145 25.33 -17.30 27.41
CA LEU A 145 25.93 -15.98 27.70
C LEU A 145 27.46 -16.04 27.88
N LYS A 146 28.15 -14.99 27.43
CA LYS A 146 29.53 -14.67 27.79
C LYS A 146 29.64 -13.18 28.06
N SER A 147 30.14 -12.80 29.23
CA SER A 147 30.26 -11.40 29.65
C SER A 147 28.93 -10.62 29.59
N GLY A 148 27.80 -11.29 29.86
CA GLY A 148 26.46 -10.69 29.85
C GLY A 148 25.76 -10.63 28.49
N TYR A 149 26.43 -11.01 27.40
CA TYR A 149 25.86 -11.02 26.05
C TYR A 149 25.72 -12.44 25.51
N ALA A 150 24.73 -12.64 24.64
CA ALA A 150 24.51 -13.89 23.96
C ALA A 150 25.72 -14.25 23.08
N THR A 151 26.20 -15.48 23.20
CA THR A 151 27.23 -16.01 22.30
C THR A 151 26.63 -16.56 21.01
N ALA A 152 25.36 -16.95 21.05
CA ALA A 152 24.60 -17.47 19.93
C ALA A 152 23.77 -16.39 19.23
N ASP A 153 23.60 -16.54 17.92
CA ASP A 153 22.77 -15.67 17.11
C ASP A 153 21.33 -16.19 17.11
N ILE A 154 20.54 -15.74 18.10
CA ILE A 154 19.18 -16.23 18.36
C ILE A 154 18.15 -15.17 17.97
N GLY A 155 17.41 -15.42 16.89
CA GLY A 155 16.18 -14.74 16.58
C GLY A 155 15.00 -15.42 17.27
N PHE A 156 14.12 -14.66 17.92
CA PHE A 156 13.03 -15.26 18.69
C PHE A 156 11.71 -14.49 18.64
N VAL A 157 10.65 -15.25 18.89
CA VAL A 157 9.30 -14.78 19.21
C VAL A 157 8.79 -15.57 20.41
N LEU A 158 8.17 -14.88 21.37
CA LEU A 158 7.44 -15.49 22.47
C LEU A 158 5.94 -15.28 22.24
N TYR A 159 5.17 -16.34 22.40
CA TYR A 159 3.72 -16.37 22.40
C TYR A 159 3.23 -16.68 23.82
N HIS A 160 2.20 -15.96 24.29
CA HIS A 160 1.49 -16.26 25.52
C HIS A 160 0.05 -16.60 25.15
N GLU A 161 -0.36 -17.85 25.37
CA GLU A 161 -1.67 -18.42 24.98
C GLU A 161 -2.06 -18.04 23.53
N GLY A 162 -1.13 -18.27 22.61
CA GLY A 162 -1.26 -17.96 21.18
C GLY A 162 -1.01 -16.50 20.78
N ILE A 163 -0.92 -15.55 21.71
CA ILE A 163 -0.67 -14.13 21.40
C ILE A 163 0.83 -13.84 21.37
N ALA A 164 1.36 -13.39 20.23
CA ALA A 164 2.75 -12.96 20.14
C ALA A 164 3.02 -11.76 21.06
N VAL A 165 3.97 -11.86 21.98
CA VAL A 165 4.36 -10.79 22.92
C VAL A 165 5.38 -9.83 22.29
N ASN A 166 6.17 -10.32 21.34
CA ASN A 166 7.16 -9.56 20.59
C ASN A 166 7.13 -9.88 19.09
N ASP A 167 7.62 -8.95 18.26
CA ASP A 167 7.98 -9.27 16.87
C ASP A 167 9.29 -10.09 16.86
N PHE A 168 9.70 -10.66 15.72
CA PHE A 168 11.02 -11.28 15.59
C PHE A 168 12.15 -10.32 15.99
N ARG A 169 12.82 -10.62 17.11
CA ARG A 169 13.93 -9.84 17.69
C ARG A 169 15.10 -10.76 18.04
N TYR A 170 16.28 -10.17 18.26
CA TYR A 170 17.44 -10.92 18.73
C TYR A 170 17.43 -11.07 20.26
N LEU A 171 17.59 -12.28 20.77
CA LEU A 171 17.79 -12.56 22.20
C LEU A 171 19.27 -12.31 22.56
N SER A 172 19.67 -11.04 22.58
CA SER A 172 21.07 -10.64 22.75
C SER A 172 21.57 -10.66 24.20
N THR A 173 20.66 -10.68 25.18
CA THR A 173 20.94 -10.73 26.61
C THR A 173 19.86 -11.57 27.31
N ALA A 174 19.93 -11.74 28.63
CA ALA A 174 18.80 -12.30 29.37
C ALA A 174 17.64 -11.30 29.36
N GLU A 175 16.43 -11.75 29.00
CA GLU A 175 15.26 -10.89 28.85
C GLU A 175 14.09 -11.38 29.68
N ARG A 176 13.47 -10.45 30.43
CA ARG A 176 12.32 -10.74 31.27
C ARG A 176 11.03 -10.31 30.59
N VAL A 177 10.05 -11.20 30.61
CA VAL A 177 8.66 -10.94 30.25
C VAL A 177 7.77 -10.97 31.49
N GLU A 178 6.91 -9.97 31.62
CA GLU A 178 5.77 -9.94 32.54
C GLU A 178 4.58 -10.60 31.86
N LEU A 179 3.95 -11.57 32.52
CA LEU A 179 2.84 -12.34 31.98
C LEU A 179 1.52 -11.88 32.61
N ASP A 180 0.56 -11.50 31.76
CA ASP A 180 -0.82 -11.19 32.12
C ASP A 180 -1.71 -12.40 31.79
N TRP A 181 -2.06 -13.19 32.80
CA TRP A 181 -2.91 -14.38 32.68
C TRP A 181 -4.41 -14.08 32.67
N GLU A 182 -4.80 -12.82 32.89
CA GLU A 182 -6.19 -12.41 32.67
C GLU A 182 -6.40 -12.08 31.19
N ASP A 183 -5.41 -11.45 30.57
CA ASP A 183 -5.40 -11.18 29.14
C ASP A 183 -3.98 -11.18 28.56
N PRO A 184 -3.59 -12.26 27.86
CA PRO A 184 -2.26 -12.42 27.27
C PRO A 184 -1.81 -11.32 26.32
N PHE A 185 -2.76 -10.53 25.78
CA PHE A 185 -2.44 -9.36 24.98
C PHE A 185 -1.58 -8.35 25.76
N TYR A 186 -1.75 -8.24 27.06
CA TYR A 186 -1.04 -7.26 27.89
C TYR A 186 0.30 -7.78 28.45
N SER A 187 0.64 -9.04 28.19
CA SER A 187 2.00 -9.56 28.44
C SER A 187 3.03 -8.76 27.67
N ARG A 188 4.18 -8.47 28.30
CA ARG A 188 5.19 -7.58 27.73
C ARG A 188 6.59 -7.83 28.27
N PHE A 189 7.58 -7.61 27.43
CA PHE A 189 8.96 -7.51 27.88
C PHE A 189 9.21 -6.20 28.65
N GLU A 190 10.03 -6.29 29.70
CA GLU A 190 10.52 -5.11 30.43
C GLU A 190 11.29 -4.19 29.49
N ARG A 191 12.09 -4.79 28.60
CA ARG A 191 12.82 -4.06 27.55
C ARG A 191 11.86 -3.57 26.47
N LYS A 192 11.69 -2.25 26.37
CA LYS A 192 10.81 -1.59 25.39
C LYS A 192 11.09 -1.96 23.94
N THR A 193 12.35 -2.18 23.56
CA THR A 193 12.73 -2.52 22.17
C THR A 193 12.28 -3.93 21.73
N LEU A 194 11.92 -4.79 22.68
CA LEU A 194 11.36 -6.11 22.40
C LEU A 194 9.84 -6.09 22.28
N ARG A 195 9.16 -4.99 22.55
CA ARG A 195 7.70 -4.94 22.37
C ARG A 195 7.35 -5.08 20.89
N ARG A 196 6.26 -5.79 20.62
CA ARG A 196 5.68 -5.90 19.28
C ARG A 196 5.27 -4.52 18.75
N LYS A 197 5.27 -4.33 17.43
CA LYS A 197 4.84 -3.06 16.82
C LYS A 197 3.36 -2.77 17.08
N LEU A 198 2.52 -3.82 17.03
CA LEU A 198 1.08 -3.74 17.25
C LEU A 198 0.73 -4.05 18.73
N ASP A 199 1.27 -3.25 19.65
CA ASP A 199 1.14 -3.44 21.11
C ASP A 199 -0.14 -2.87 21.74
N SER A 200 -0.96 -2.16 20.97
CA SER A 200 -2.14 -1.46 21.50
C SER A 200 -3.45 -2.14 21.06
N PRO A 201 -4.47 -2.22 21.94
CA PRO A 201 -5.73 -2.89 21.60
C PRO A 201 -6.54 -2.08 20.60
N MET A 202 -6.29 -0.76 20.52
CA MET A 202 -6.99 0.17 19.66
C MET A 202 -6.01 1.10 18.94
N TYR A 203 -6.32 1.45 17.70
CA TYR A 203 -5.61 2.42 16.86
C TYR A 203 -6.60 3.32 16.13
N ALA A 204 -6.23 4.57 15.90
CA ALA A 204 -6.99 5.51 15.09
C ALA A 204 -6.14 6.04 13.93
N PHE A 205 -6.66 6.02 12.72
CA PHE A 205 -5.99 6.60 11.57
C PHE A 205 -6.92 7.59 10.89
N LEU A 206 -6.38 8.75 10.56
CA LEU A 206 -7.07 9.80 9.83
C LEU A 206 -6.34 10.02 8.51
N TYR A 207 -7.04 9.88 7.40
CA TYR A 207 -6.52 10.22 6.08
C TYR A 207 -7.25 11.45 5.59
N VAL A 208 -6.51 12.47 5.17
CA VAL A 208 -7.06 13.73 4.68
C VAL A 208 -6.67 13.91 3.21
N GLU A 209 -7.67 13.85 2.35
CA GLU A 209 -7.52 13.92 0.90
C GLU A 209 -8.43 15.00 0.30
N PRO A 210 -8.20 15.43 -0.96
CA PRO A 210 -8.94 16.53 -1.56
C PRO A 210 -10.45 16.32 -1.67
N PHE A 211 -10.93 15.07 -1.73
CA PHE A 211 -12.36 14.76 -1.89
C PHE A 211 -12.91 13.81 -0.82
N GLU A 212 -12.03 13.39 0.10
CA GLU A 212 -12.37 12.40 1.12
C GLU A 212 -11.56 12.68 2.39
N VAL A 213 -12.24 12.75 3.53
CA VAL A 213 -11.62 12.50 4.83
C VAL A 213 -12.04 11.11 5.27
N ARG A 214 -11.08 10.31 5.74
CA ARG A 214 -11.33 8.93 6.17
C ARG A 214 -10.86 8.72 7.59
N LYS A 215 -11.74 8.19 8.43
CA LYS A 215 -11.46 7.70 9.78
C LYS A 215 -11.40 6.18 9.75
N GLU A 216 -10.25 5.61 10.04
CA GLU A 216 -10.10 4.17 10.24
C GLU A 216 -9.84 3.89 11.73
N ILE A 217 -10.58 2.93 12.28
CA ILE A 217 -10.43 2.49 13.65
C ILE A 217 -10.13 1.00 13.64
N VAL A 218 -9.02 0.60 14.25
CA VAL A 218 -8.69 -0.81 14.48
C VAL A 218 -8.85 -1.08 15.95
N VAL A 219 -9.68 -2.06 16.32
CA VAL A 219 -10.03 -2.39 17.71
C VAL A 219 -9.97 -3.88 17.93
N ARG A 220 -9.58 -4.28 19.14
CA ARG A 220 -9.78 -5.65 19.63
C ARG A 220 -11.18 -5.75 20.25
N PRO A 221 -12.08 -6.61 19.74
CA PRO A 221 -13.45 -6.70 20.25
C PRO A 221 -13.51 -7.06 21.74
N LEU A 222 -12.57 -7.88 22.25
CA LEU A 222 -12.50 -8.20 23.68
C LEU A 222 -12.28 -6.95 24.55
N ASP A 223 -11.49 -5.99 24.06
CA ASP A 223 -11.27 -4.72 24.73
C ASP A 223 -12.44 -3.75 24.55
N LEU A 224 -13.05 -3.75 23.37
CA LEU A 224 -14.24 -2.97 23.06
C LEU A 224 -15.45 -3.41 23.88
N ALA A 225 -15.51 -4.69 24.27
CA ALA A 225 -16.57 -5.29 25.10
C ALA A 225 -16.75 -4.59 26.46
N ARG A 226 -15.75 -3.83 26.92
CA ARG A 226 -15.83 -3.02 28.14
C ARG A 226 -16.67 -1.74 28.00
N PHE A 227 -16.94 -1.32 26.76
CA PHE A 227 -17.74 -0.12 26.45
C PHE A 227 -19.10 -0.45 25.82
N VAL A 228 -19.19 -1.59 25.12
CA VAL A 228 -20.39 -2.07 24.46
C VAL A 228 -20.51 -3.57 24.69
N ASP A 229 -21.72 -4.05 24.95
CA ASP A 229 -21.96 -5.48 25.14
C ASP A 229 -21.66 -6.25 23.84
N LEU A 230 -20.56 -7.01 23.83
CA LEU A 230 -20.20 -7.90 22.73
C LEU A 230 -20.17 -9.31 23.30
N ASN A 231 -20.93 -10.22 22.69
CA ASN A 231 -20.95 -11.64 23.06
C ASN A 231 -19.63 -12.32 22.63
N ILE A 232 -18.53 -11.97 23.29
CA ILE A 232 -17.18 -12.45 23.01
C ILE A 232 -16.54 -12.97 24.28
N GLU A 233 -15.89 -14.13 24.17
CA GLU A 233 -15.17 -14.77 25.26
C GLU A 233 -13.71 -15.00 24.85
N PRO A 234 -12.75 -14.87 25.78
CA PRO A 234 -11.36 -15.21 25.51
C PRO A 234 -11.21 -16.72 25.26
N HIS A 235 -10.30 -17.09 24.35
CA HIS A 235 -9.94 -18.46 23.95
C HIS A 235 -11.11 -19.28 23.37
N ARG A 236 -12.17 -18.61 22.93
CA ARG A 236 -13.30 -19.23 22.25
C ARG A 236 -13.43 -18.72 20.83
N PRO A 237 -13.64 -19.59 19.83
CA PRO A 237 -13.94 -19.16 18.48
C PRO A 237 -15.24 -18.36 18.44
N ILE A 238 -15.25 -17.26 17.69
CA ILE A 238 -16.45 -16.50 17.37
C ILE A 238 -17.28 -17.31 16.36
N PRO A 239 -18.50 -17.76 16.73
CA PRO A 239 -19.36 -18.55 15.85
C PRO A 239 -19.68 -17.78 14.56
N ALA A 240 -19.67 -18.47 13.42
CA ALA A 240 -19.82 -17.84 12.10
C ALA A 240 -21.12 -17.04 11.99
N GLU A 241 -22.21 -17.58 12.53
CA GLU A 241 -23.54 -16.98 12.55
C GLU A 241 -23.66 -15.71 13.41
N GLN A 242 -22.69 -15.44 14.29
CA GLN A 242 -22.67 -14.25 15.14
C GLN A 242 -21.79 -13.12 14.59
N ARG A 243 -20.94 -13.42 13.59
CA ARG A 243 -19.92 -12.50 13.07
C ARG A 243 -20.53 -11.23 12.48
N ASP A 244 -21.47 -11.38 11.56
CA ASP A 244 -22.08 -10.23 10.88
C ASP A 244 -22.85 -9.32 11.86
N ALA A 245 -23.60 -9.93 12.79
CA ALA A 245 -24.31 -9.19 13.84
C ALA A 245 -23.33 -8.45 14.78
N MET A 246 -22.19 -9.06 15.10
CA MET A 246 -21.13 -8.41 15.89
C MET A 246 -20.49 -7.26 15.12
N LEU A 247 -20.16 -7.44 13.84
CA LEU A 247 -19.59 -6.37 13.01
C LEU A 247 -20.56 -5.18 12.88
N ALA A 248 -21.86 -5.44 12.68
CA ALA A 248 -22.88 -4.40 12.65
C ALA A 248 -22.95 -3.64 13.98
N LYS A 249 -23.01 -4.35 15.11
CA LYS A 249 -23.03 -3.73 16.45
C LYS A 249 -21.78 -2.89 16.73
N ILE A 250 -20.60 -3.36 16.32
CA ILE A 250 -19.35 -2.62 16.43
C ILE A 250 -19.37 -1.37 15.54
N ALA A 251 -19.85 -1.49 14.29
CA ALA A 251 -19.93 -0.38 13.37
C ALA A 251 -20.89 0.70 13.87
N ASP A 252 -22.09 0.33 14.32
CA ASP A 252 -23.06 1.25 14.92
C ASP A 252 -22.46 1.97 16.14
N PHE A 253 -21.83 1.22 17.03
CA PHE A 253 -21.14 1.80 18.19
C PHE A 253 -20.04 2.79 17.76
N LEU A 254 -19.17 2.42 16.81
CA LEU A 254 -18.07 3.29 16.37
C LEU A 254 -18.52 4.49 15.51
N THR A 255 -19.74 4.46 14.96
CA THR A 255 -20.35 5.57 14.22
C THR A 255 -20.61 6.75 15.16
N GLU A 256 -21.17 6.47 16.34
CA GLU A 256 -21.48 7.48 17.37
C GLU A 256 -20.25 7.90 18.19
N ARG A 257 -19.12 7.20 18.02
CA ARG A 257 -17.90 7.38 18.81
C ARG A 257 -16.76 7.94 17.99
N SER A 258 -15.84 8.55 18.72
CA SER A 258 -14.70 9.26 18.16
C SER A 258 -15.09 10.23 17.02
N PRO A 259 -15.89 11.29 17.31
CA PRO A 259 -16.42 12.18 16.29
C PRO A 259 -15.30 12.92 15.56
N VAL A 260 -15.55 13.20 14.27
CA VAL A 260 -14.65 13.97 13.42
C VAL A 260 -15.28 15.32 13.13
N ALA A 261 -14.50 16.39 13.32
CA ALA A 261 -14.84 17.72 12.86
C ALA A 261 -13.96 18.08 11.64
N ILE A 262 -14.58 18.63 10.60
CA ILE A 262 -13.93 19.09 9.36
C ILE A 262 -14.29 20.57 9.21
N ASP A 263 -13.29 21.45 9.20
CA ASP A 263 -13.49 22.91 9.09
C ASP A 263 -14.56 23.46 10.07
N HIS A 264 -14.51 22.97 11.31
CA HIS A 264 -15.45 23.26 12.42
C HIS A 264 -16.86 22.68 12.31
N GLU A 265 -17.21 22.01 11.20
CA GLU A 265 -18.46 21.26 11.06
C GLU A 265 -18.27 19.81 11.52
N GLN A 266 -19.33 19.16 11.99
CA GLN A 266 -19.31 17.75 12.39
C GLN A 266 -20.23 16.96 11.45
N PRO A 267 -19.77 16.60 10.24
CA PRO A 267 -20.56 15.80 9.31
C PRO A 267 -20.79 14.39 9.85
N GLU A 268 -21.91 13.79 9.48
CA GLU A 268 -22.19 12.39 9.82
C GLU A 268 -21.26 11.45 9.02
N PRO A 269 -20.65 10.44 9.67
CA PRO A 269 -19.82 9.47 8.99
C PRO A 269 -20.65 8.53 8.10
N ILE A 270 -20.12 8.22 6.92
CA ILE A 270 -20.61 7.12 6.09
C ILE A 270 -19.76 5.88 6.41
N LEU A 271 -20.37 4.82 6.91
CA LEU A 271 -19.68 3.54 7.05
C LEU A 271 -19.33 3.00 5.66
N ASP A 272 -18.03 2.91 5.37
CA ASP A 272 -17.56 2.32 4.12
C ASP A 272 -17.48 0.80 4.25
N ARG A 273 -16.81 0.32 5.30
CA ARG A 273 -16.62 -1.11 5.55
C ARG A 273 -16.28 -1.43 6.99
N VAL A 274 -16.56 -2.66 7.38
CA VAL A 274 -16.18 -3.24 8.66
C VAL A 274 -15.82 -4.71 8.45
N HIS A 275 -14.64 -5.12 8.93
CA HIS A 275 -14.14 -6.48 8.73
C HIS A 275 -13.36 -6.99 9.93
N PHE A 276 -13.36 -8.33 10.09
CA PHE A 276 -12.35 -8.98 10.91
C PHE A 276 -10.99 -8.91 10.23
N LEU A 277 -9.98 -8.66 11.05
CA LEU A 277 -8.59 -8.53 10.64
C LEU A 277 -7.73 -9.59 11.34
N ARG A 278 -6.80 -10.17 10.60
CA ARG A 278 -5.71 -10.99 11.11
C ARG A 278 -4.50 -10.08 11.36
N ARG A 279 -4.05 -10.01 12.61
CA ARG A 279 -2.74 -9.41 12.93
C ARG A 279 -1.67 -10.50 12.84
N GLY A 280 -0.86 -10.45 11.80
CA GLY A 280 0.42 -11.15 11.79
C GLY A 280 1.46 -10.41 12.64
N LEU A 281 2.69 -10.92 12.71
CA LEU A 281 3.77 -10.30 13.49
C LEU A 281 4.05 -8.85 13.08
N ARG A 282 3.84 -8.49 11.81
CA ARG A 282 4.21 -7.17 11.28
C ARG A 282 3.18 -6.52 10.38
N MET A 283 2.10 -7.22 10.04
CA MET A 283 1.06 -6.73 9.13
C MET A 283 -0.34 -7.09 9.63
N THR A 284 -1.31 -6.31 9.19
CA THR A 284 -2.73 -6.58 9.42
C THR A 284 -3.40 -6.88 8.07
N GLN A 285 -4.09 -8.00 7.97
CA GLN A 285 -4.78 -8.47 6.76
C GLN A 285 -6.25 -8.74 7.05
N VAL A 286 -7.10 -8.77 6.04
CA VAL A 286 -8.53 -9.12 6.21
C VAL A 286 -8.66 -10.64 6.34
N VAL A 287 -9.47 -11.11 7.30
CA VAL A 287 -9.75 -12.54 7.49
C VAL A 287 -10.75 -13.02 6.44
N THR A 288 -10.53 -14.19 5.85
CA THR A 288 -11.50 -14.80 4.94
C THR A 288 -12.71 -15.36 5.72
N PRO A 289 -13.92 -15.39 5.14
CA PRO A 289 -15.14 -15.75 5.89
C PRO A 289 -15.11 -17.12 6.59
N ASP A 290 -14.36 -18.08 6.05
CA ASP A 290 -14.38 -19.48 6.49
C ASP A 290 -13.36 -19.78 7.61
N GLU A 291 -12.46 -18.85 7.91
CA GLU A 291 -11.44 -19.06 8.94
C GLU A 291 -12.05 -18.98 10.36
N PRO A 292 -11.63 -19.86 11.28
CA PRO A 292 -12.00 -19.72 12.70
C PRO A 292 -11.30 -18.49 13.29
N ILE A 293 -12.07 -17.61 13.93
CA ILE A 293 -11.57 -16.40 14.57
C ILE A 293 -11.66 -16.59 16.08
N ASP A 294 -10.52 -16.75 16.73
CA ASP A 294 -10.44 -16.84 18.19
C ASP A 294 -10.71 -15.47 18.83
N GLY A 295 -11.54 -15.43 19.88
CA GLY A 295 -11.93 -14.19 20.56
C GLY A 295 -10.76 -13.43 21.19
N THR A 296 -9.70 -14.10 21.63
CA THR A 296 -8.49 -13.47 22.17
C THR A 296 -7.70 -12.77 21.07
N ASN A 297 -7.65 -13.37 19.87
CA ASN A 297 -6.91 -12.86 18.71
C ASN A 297 -7.72 -11.95 17.79
N ALA A 298 -9.04 -11.88 17.99
CA ALA A 298 -9.94 -11.13 17.13
C ALA A 298 -9.55 -9.65 17.07
N VAL A 299 -9.49 -9.12 15.85
CA VAL A 299 -9.32 -7.70 15.59
C VAL A 299 -10.36 -7.30 14.58
N VAL A 300 -10.96 -6.13 14.76
CA VAL A 300 -11.92 -5.55 13.83
C VAL A 300 -11.39 -4.22 13.35
N GLY A 301 -11.49 -4.00 12.05
CA GLY A 301 -11.25 -2.71 11.43
C GLY A 301 -12.54 -2.12 10.90
N ALA A 302 -12.80 -0.86 11.23
CA ALA A 302 -13.92 -0.09 10.69
C ALA A 302 -13.38 1.13 9.95
N ILE A 303 -13.92 1.38 8.76
CA ILE A 303 -13.58 2.54 7.93
C ILE A 303 -14.82 3.40 7.75
N PHE A 304 -14.68 4.67 8.10
CA PHE A 304 -15.69 5.69 7.94
C PHE A 304 -15.17 6.77 6.99
N VAL A 305 -16.05 7.26 6.15
CA VAL A 305 -15.74 8.28 5.15
C VAL A 305 -16.63 9.49 5.32
N TYR A 306 -16.02 10.66 5.12
CA TYR A 306 -16.65 11.96 5.05
C TYR A 306 -16.27 12.57 3.69
N PRO A 307 -17.19 12.58 2.71
CA PRO A 307 -16.97 13.26 1.44
C PRO A 307 -16.76 14.76 1.66
N VAL A 308 -15.81 15.35 0.95
CA VAL A 308 -15.53 16.79 0.99
C VAL A 308 -15.39 17.33 -0.44
N GLU A 309 -15.69 18.61 -0.66
CA GLU A 309 -15.61 19.23 -2.00
C GLU A 309 -14.18 19.62 -2.40
N GLY A 310 -13.30 19.75 -1.42
CA GLY A 310 -11.92 20.18 -1.57
C GLY A 310 -11.11 19.81 -0.34
N LEU A 311 -9.80 19.97 -0.43
CA LEU A 311 -8.90 19.69 0.69
C LEU A 311 -9.25 20.59 1.89
N PRO A 312 -9.61 20.04 3.06
CA PRO A 312 -9.98 20.83 4.23
C PRO A 312 -8.84 21.71 4.74
N LYS A 313 -9.16 22.70 5.57
CA LYS A 313 -8.16 23.53 6.29
C LYS A 313 -7.73 22.86 7.59
N GLU A 314 -8.68 22.28 8.32
CA GLU A 314 -8.41 21.51 9.53
C GLU A 314 -9.35 20.31 9.66
N VAL A 315 -8.83 19.24 10.27
CA VAL A 315 -9.60 18.05 10.62
C VAL A 315 -9.22 17.61 12.03
N ARG A 316 -10.22 17.36 12.88
CA ARG A 316 -10.03 16.95 14.28
C ARG A 316 -10.79 15.65 14.54
N LEU A 317 -10.10 14.63 15.03
CA LEU A 317 -10.71 13.41 15.54
C LEU A 317 -10.54 13.38 17.05
N ARG A 318 -11.64 13.38 17.80
CA ARG A 318 -11.61 13.30 19.27
C ARG A 318 -11.82 11.86 19.72
N TRP A 319 -10.86 11.25 20.40
CA TRP A 319 -10.98 9.90 20.95
C TRP A 319 -11.60 9.89 22.35
N ASP A 320 -12.51 8.96 22.63
CA ASP A 320 -13.21 8.90 23.92
C ASP A 320 -13.30 7.50 24.55
N LEU A 321 -12.58 6.52 24.00
CA LEU A 321 -12.55 5.14 24.48
C LEU A 321 -11.30 4.92 25.34
N PHE A 322 -11.34 5.43 26.57
CA PHE A 322 -10.29 5.23 27.58
C PHE A 322 -10.86 4.49 28.79
N ASP A 323 -10.05 3.60 29.37
CA ASP A 323 -10.31 2.93 30.65
C ASP A 323 -8.99 2.77 31.42
N GLU A 324 -8.97 1.91 32.45
CA GLU A 324 -7.77 1.67 33.26
C GLU A 324 -6.66 0.92 32.50
N ARG A 325 -7.00 0.14 31.47
CA ARG A 325 -6.06 -0.61 30.61
C ARG A 325 -5.70 0.18 29.35
N ILE A 326 -6.65 0.92 28.78
CA ILE A 326 -6.51 1.77 27.60
C ILE A 326 -6.23 3.19 28.07
N THR A 327 -4.97 3.45 28.36
CA THR A 327 -4.48 4.78 28.80
C THR A 327 -3.85 5.57 27.66
N ARG A 328 -3.49 4.90 26.57
CA ARG A 328 -2.81 5.48 25.41
C ARG A 328 -3.28 4.78 24.13
N VAL A 329 -3.65 5.55 23.12
CA VAL A 329 -4.07 5.05 21.80
C VAL A 329 -3.14 5.61 20.74
N PRO A 330 -2.37 4.77 20.02
CA PRO A 330 -1.59 5.23 18.89
C PRO A 330 -2.51 5.73 17.78
N ALA A 331 -2.16 6.89 17.24
CA ALA A 331 -2.92 7.50 16.16
C ALA A 331 -2.00 8.04 15.06
N SER A 332 -2.53 8.25 13.87
CA SER A 332 -1.79 8.99 12.82
C SER A 332 -2.74 9.78 11.94
N ALA A 333 -2.33 11.00 11.57
CA ALA A 333 -2.95 11.76 10.49
C ALA A 333 -2.07 11.65 9.24
N THR A 334 -2.64 11.37 8.08
CA THR A 334 -1.91 11.16 6.83
C THR A 334 -2.50 12.04 5.74
N ASP A 335 -1.64 12.81 5.05
CA ASP A 335 -1.98 13.59 3.87
C ASP A 335 -1.00 13.28 2.71
N GLU A 336 -0.91 14.16 1.71
CA GLU A 336 0.03 13.98 0.59
C GLU A 336 1.51 14.12 0.97
N ALA A 337 1.82 14.79 2.08
CA ALA A 337 3.19 14.89 2.61
C ALA A 337 3.61 13.65 3.42
N GLY A 338 2.64 12.84 3.87
CA GLY A 338 2.88 11.55 4.52
C GLY A 338 2.19 11.40 5.88
N SER A 339 2.58 10.36 6.61
CA SER A 339 1.98 9.97 7.89
C SER A 339 2.62 10.72 9.06
N MET A 340 1.78 11.28 9.94
CA MET A 340 2.14 12.07 11.11
C MET A 340 1.68 11.32 12.38
N PRO A 341 2.49 10.38 12.91
CA PRO A 341 2.12 9.56 14.05
C PRO A 341 2.07 10.36 15.35
N SER A 342 1.13 10.04 16.21
CA SER A 342 0.92 10.62 17.54
C SER A 342 0.37 9.58 18.51
N PHE A 343 0.16 9.99 19.76
CA PHE A 343 -0.52 9.18 20.77
C PHE A 343 -1.59 10.02 21.44
N LEU A 344 -2.80 9.46 21.52
CA LEU A 344 -3.93 10.04 22.23
C LEU A 344 -3.94 9.51 23.65
N VAL A 345 -4.10 10.42 24.61
CA VAL A 345 -4.22 10.14 26.04
C VAL A 345 -5.44 10.89 26.60
N ARG A 346 -5.85 10.61 27.84
CA ARG A 346 -7.09 11.22 28.39
C ARG A 346 -7.02 12.75 28.43
N GLU A 347 -5.85 13.30 28.70
CA GLU A 347 -5.60 14.74 28.82
C GLU A 347 -5.39 15.43 27.46
N ASP A 348 -5.05 14.65 26.42
CA ASP A 348 -4.82 15.09 25.05
C ASP A 348 -5.38 14.02 24.09
N ASN A 349 -6.70 14.07 23.94
CA ASN A 349 -7.47 13.04 23.25
C ASN A 349 -7.87 13.45 21.83
N GLU A 350 -7.30 14.52 21.29
CA GLU A 350 -7.64 15.04 19.96
C GLU A 350 -6.48 14.81 18.98
N LEU A 351 -6.73 14.05 17.91
CA LEU A 351 -5.86 14.02 16.75
C LEU A 351 -6.23 15.20 15.85
N HIS A 352 -5.38 16.22 15.82
CA HIS A 352 -5.59 17.44 15.06
C HIS A 352 -4.65 17.51 13.86
N TRP A 353 -5.23 17.53 12.65
CA TRP A 353 -4.54 17.77 11.40
C TRP A 353 -4.84 19.18 10.88
N VAL A 354 -3.81 19.87 10.38
CA VAL A 354 -3.90 21.22 9.80
C VAL A 354 -3.22 21.21 8.44
N ASN A 355 -3.88 21.81 7.46
CA ASN A 355 -3.38 21.88 6.10
C ASN A 355 -2.21 22.88 5.98
N TYR A 356 -1.00 22.36 5.80
CA TYR A 356 0.20 23.14 5.49
C TYR A 356 0.72 22.90 4.06
N LEU A 357 -0.04 22.19 3.23
CA LEU A 357 0.36 21.91 1.85
C LEU A 357 0.44 23.20 1.05
N LYS A 358 1.54 23.36 0.30
CA LYS A 358 1.79 24.53 -0.55
C LYS A 358 1.54 24.17 -2.01
N GLY A 359 0.80 25.03 -2.70
CA GLY A 359 0.29 24.77 -4.04
C GLY A 359 -1.19 24.41 -3.99
N ASP A 360 -1.88 24.48 -5.13
CA ASP A 360 -3.24 23.95 -5.21
C ASP A 360 -3.16 22.44 -5.00
N ALA A 361 -3.92 21.91 -4.03
CA ALA A 361 -4.13 20.48 -3.88
C ALA A 361 -4.41 19.90 -5.29
N LEU A 362 -3.75 18.78 -5.65
CA LEU A 362 -3.72 18.22 -7.01
C LEU A 362 -4.99 18.56 -7.81
N PRO A 363 -4.90 19.29 -8.94
CA PRO A 363 -6.06 19.86 -9.60
C PRO A 363 -7.08 18.74 -9.90
N GLY A 364 -8.34 18.96 -9.52
CA GLY A 364 -9.41 17.96 -9.69
C GLY A 364 -9.57 17.46 -11.14
N SER A 365 -9.25 18.31 -12.12
CA SER A 365 -9.17 17.97 -13.55
C SER A 365 -8.20 18.90 -14.27
N LEU A 366 -7.47 18.38 -15.26
CA LEU A 366 -6.67 19.15 -16.20
C LEU A 366 -7.51 19.61 -17.40
N GLU A 367 -7.28 20.84 -17.85
CA GLU A 367 -7.90 21.37 -19.07
C GLU A 367 -7.36 20.63 -20.30
N VAL A 368 -8.26 20.10 -21.13
CA VAL A 368 -7.89 19.38 -22.35
C VAL A 368 -7.85 20.36 -23.53
N HIS A 369 -6.64 20.68 -24.00
CA HIS A 369 -6.45 21.46 -25.21
C HIS A 369 -6.36 20.57 -26.45
N ALA A 370 -6.83 21.07 -27.59
CA ALA A 370 -6.67 20.39 -28.87
C ALA A 370 -5.18 20.24 -29.25
N PRO A 371 -4.73 19.08 -29.75
CA PRO A 371 -3.37 18.92 -30.22
C PRO A 371 -3.19 19.77 -31.49
N ARG A 372 -2.24 20.69 -31.49
CA ARG A 372 -2.02 21.65 -32.58
C ARG A 372 -0.66 21.41 -33.23
N SER A 373 -0.66 21.10 -34.52
CA SER A 373 0.56 21.09 -35.31
C SER A 373 1.07 22.49 -35.55
N ARG A 374 2.38 22.70 -35.40
CA ARG A 374 3.04 23.98 -35.68
C ARG A 374 4.02 23.83 -36.83
N ALA A 375 3.88 24.66 -37.87
CA ALA A 375 4.89 24.79 -38.90
C ALA A 375 5.67 26.09 -38.69
N ALA A 376 6.99 25.98 -38.69
CA ALA A 376 7.89 27.12 -38.69
C ALA A 376 7.99 27.65 -40.13
N VAL A 377 7.43 28.82 -40.38
CA VAL A 377 7.54 29.49 -41.69
C VAL A 377 8.52 30.66 -41.54
N PRO A 378 9.66 30.67 -42.27
CA PRO A 378 10.55 31.82 -42.33
C PRO A 378 9.79 33.06 -42.82
N VAL A 379 9.82 34.14 -42.05
CA VAL A 379 9.11 35.39 -42.41
C VAL A 379 9.57 35.93 -43.75
N GLY A 380 10.85 35.76 -44.07
CA GLY A 380 11.44 36.15 -45.35
C GLY A 380 10.84 35.43 -46.56
N LEU A 381 10.46 34.15 -46.42
CA LEU A 381 9.82 33.39 -47.50
C LEU A 381 8.40 33.92 -47.79
N GLY A 382 7.62 34.23 -46.75
CA GLY A 382 6.27 34.78 -46.90
C GLY A 382 6.28 36.16 -47.57
N LEU A 383 7.11 37.08 -47.07
CA LEU A 383 7.23 38.42 -47.63
C LEU A 383 7.86 38.39 -49.04
N GLY A 384 8.88 37.56 -49.22
CA GLY A 384 9.55 37.32 -50.50
C GLY A 384 8.61 36.83 -51.58
N PHE A 385 7.74 35.87 -51.25
CA PHE A 385 6.73 35.35 -52.17
C PHE A 385 5.75 36.42 -52.62
N VAL A 386 5.25 37.26 -51.70
CA VAL A 386 4.31 38.35 -52.03
C VAL A 386 4.97 39.38 -52.95
N VAL A 387 6.22 39.77 -52.67
CA VAL A 387 6.97 40.73 -53.50
C VAL A 387 7.30 40.14 -54.88
N ALA A 388 7.76 38.88 -54.93
CA ALA A 388 8.04 38.18 -56.19
C ALA A 388 6.77 38.01 -57.04
N LEU A 389 5.63 37.68 -56.42
CA LEU A 389 4.34 37.56 -57.11
C LEU A 389 3.87 38.92 -57.66
N GLY A 390 4.00 39.99 -56.89
CA GLY A 390 3.71 41.35 -57.35
C GLY A 390 4.58 41.77 -58.55
N ALA A 391 5.88 41.44 -58.50
CA ALA A 391 6.82 41.68 -59.60
C ALA A 391 6.48 40.85 -60.85
N LEU A 392 6.07 39.59 -60.69
CA LEU A 392 5.60 38.71 -61.78
C LEU A 392 4.32 39.25 -62.45
N ILE A 393 3.34 39.70 -61.65
CA ILE A 393 2.10 40.30 -62.17
C ILE A 393 2.42 41.60 -62.94
N ALA A 394 3.34 42.42 -62.43
CA ALA A 394 3.80 43.63 -63.11
C ALA A 394 4.58 43.32 -64.40
N ALA A 395 5.44 42.28 -64.39
CA ALA A 395 6.18 41.79 -65.54
C ALA A 395 5.23 41.33 -66.66
N TRP A 396 4.19 40.60 -66.31
CA TRP A 396 3.18 40.11 -67.24
C TRP A 396 2.37 41.27 -67.84
N ARG A 397 1.88 42.19 -67.01
CA ARG A 397 1.12 43.37 -67.48
C ARG A 397 1.94 44.31 -68.35
N ARG A 398 3.24 44.47 -68.07
CA ARG A 398 4.14 45.37 -68.81
C ARG A 398 4.95 44.66 -69.90
N ARG A 399 4.72 43.35 -70.11
CA ARG A 399 5.47 42.49 -71.05
C ARG A 399 6.99 42.61 -70.90
N SER A 400 7.47 42.74 -69.66
CA SER A 400 8.88 43.01 -69.34
C SER A 400 9.56 41.78 -68.77
N TRP A 401 10.55 41.28 -69.50
CA TRP A 401 11.41 40.17 -69.08
C TRP A 401 12.29 40.50 -67.86
N VAL A 402 12.71 41.77 -67.71
CA VAL A 402 13.56 42.24 -66.59
C VAL A 402 12.85 42.11 -65.25
N LEU A 403 11.57 42.48 -65.19
CA LEU A 403 10.75 42.32 -63.97
C LEU A 403 10.52 40.83 -63.65
N GLY A 404 10.45 39.98 -64.68
CA GLY A 404 10.40 38.53 -64.49
C GLY A 404 11.69 37.98 -63.87
N HIS A 405 12.86 38.42 -64.33
CA HIS A 405 14.15 38.02 -63.75
C HIS A 405 14.32 38.56 -62.32
N ALA A 406 13.84 39.79 -62.05
CA ALA A 406 13.85 40.35 -60.71
C ALA A 406 12.95 39.55 -59.74
N ALA A 407 11.78 39.09 -60.17
CA ALA A 407 10.92 38.23 -59.37
C ALA A 407 11.60 36.90 -59.01
N VAL A 408 12.30 36.28 -59.97
CA VAL A 408 13.07 35.05 -59.73
C VAL A 408 14.23 35.31 -58.77
N ALA A 409 14.98 36.41 -58.94
CA ALA A 409 16.07 36.77 -58.05
C ALA A 409 15.59 37.01 -56.61
N ILE A 410 14.45 37.69 -56.43
CA ILE A 410 13.83 37.92 -55.11
C ILE A 410 13.44 36.58 -54.47
N ALA A 411 12.81 35.68 -55.22
CA ALA A 411 12.47 34.35 -54.72
C ALA A 411 13.72 33.57 -54.26
N VAL A 412 14.79 33.57 -55.06
CA VAL A 412 16.06 32.90 -54.75
C VAL A 412 16.74 33.50 -53.51
N VAL A 413 16.80 34.84 -53.41
CA VAL A 413 17.38 35.52 -52.25
C VAL A 413 16.58 35.22 -50.99
N THR A 414 15.24 35.25 -51.06
CA THR A 414 14.37 34.96 -49.91
C THR A 414 14.42 33.50 -49.47
N TRP A 415 14.81 32.59 -50.36
CA TRP A 415 15.05 31.18 -50.05
C TRP A 415 16.40 30.95 -49.36
N LEU A 416 17.44 31.70 -49.75
CA LEU A 416 18.81 31.50 -49.25
C LEU A 416 19.12 32.27 -47.97
N VAL A 417 18.39 33.34 -47.67
CA VAL A 417 18.63 34.16 -46.46
C VAL A 417 17.85 33.58 -45.27
N PRO A 418 18.52 33.06 -44.22
CA PRO A 418 17.84 32.61 -43.02
C PRO A 418 17.18 33.81 -42.33
N THR A 419 15.87 33.72 -42.11
CA THR A 419 15.07 34.73 -41.42
C THR A 419 14.41 34.13 -40.19
N PRO A 420 14.06 34.95 -39.18
CA PRO A 420 13.28 34.45 -38.04
C PRO A 420 12.02 33.76 -38.54
N THR A 421 11.68 32.65 -37.89
CA THR A 421 10.48 31.87 -38.20
C THR A 421 9.31 32.34 -37.36
N VAL A 422 8.11 32.28 -37.93
CA VAL A 422 6.85 32.39 -37.19
C VAL A 422 6.18 31.03 -37.20
N ASN A 423 5.71 30.61 -36.03
CA ASN A 423 4.97 29.37 -35.88
C ASN A 423 3.51 29.59 -36.24
N ILE A 424 3.06 28.98 -37.32
CA ILE A 424 1.64 28.95 -37.69
C ILE A 424 1.01 27.64 -37.21
N THR A 425 -0.20 27.74 -36.65
CA THR A 425 -1.00 26.56 -36.28
C THR A 425 -1.66 25.97 -37.51
N LEU A 426 -1.35 24.70 -37.80
CA LEU A 426 -1.96 23.93 -38.87
C LEU A 426 -3.11 23.08 -38.31
N PRO A 427 -4.24 22.97 -39.02
CA PRO A 427 -5.26 21.98 -38.72
C PRO A 427 -4.66 20.56 -38.75
N SER A 428 -5.12 19.70 -37.85
CA SER A 428 -4.69 18.29 -37.77
C SER A 428 -4.93 17.48 -39.05
N ARG A 429 -5.81 17.96 -39.95
CA ARG A 429 -6.03 17.39 -41.28
C ARG A 429 -4.87 17.61 -42.26
N ILE A 430 -4.08 18.67 -42.05
CA ILE A 430 -2.96 19.04 -42.93
C ILE A 430 -1.68 18.35 -42.46
N ARG A 431 -1.49 18.25 -41.14
CA ARG A 431 -0.39 17.56 -40.52
C ARG A 431 -0.88 16.94 -39.22
N THR A 432 -0.63 15.64 -39.04
CA THR A 432 -0.84 14.96 -37.76
C THR A 432 0.12 15.57 -36.73
N PRO A 433 -0.37 15.99 -35.55
CA PRO A 433 0.49 16.48 -34.49
C PRO A 433 1.52 15.43 -34.08
N SER A 434 2.77 15.86 -33.89
CA SER A 434 3.83 14.98 -33.38
C SER A 434 3.50 14.50 -31.97
N GLY A 435 4.27 13.52 -31.48
CA GLY A 435 4.19 13.04 -30.10
C GLY A 435 4.24 14.18 -29.09
N ASP A 436 5.26 15.03 -29.19
CA ASP A 436 5.44 16.20 -28.30
C ASP A 436 4.28 17.20 -28.39
N GLU A 437 3.70 17.40 -29.58
CA GLU A 437 2.56 18.31 -29.78
C GLU A 437 1.26 17.75 -29.19
N ALA A 438 1.12 16.42 -29.11
CA ALA A 438 -0.06 15.74 -28.60
C ALA A 438 0.06 15.31 -27.13
N ALA A 439 1.28 15.21 -26.59
CA ALA A 439 1.54 14.72 -25.24
C ALA A 439 0.75 15.48 -24.15
N PRO A 440 0.66 16.82 -24.15
CA PRO A 440 -0.15 17.53 -23.13
C PRO A 440 -1.63 17.16 -23.16
N THR A 441 -2.20 16.98 -24.36
CA THR A 441 -3.60 16.56 -24.54
C THR A 441 -3.82 15.14 -24.02
N ILE A 442 -2.96 14.20 -24.42
CA ILE A 442 -3.05 12.80 -23.99
C ILE A 442 -2.85 12.69 -22.47
N HIS A 443 -1.90 13.44 -21.92
CA HIS A 443 -1.66 13.51 -20.48
C HIS A 443 -2.89 13.98 -19.73
N ALA A 444 -3.48 15.10 -20.14
CA ALA A 444 -4.68 15.66 -19.51
C ALA A 444 -5.85 14.66 -19.55
N LEU A 445 -6.06 14.00 -20.70
CA LEU A 445 -7.11 12.99 -20.85
C LEU A 445 -6.90 11.79 -19.93
N LEU A 446 -5.70 11.19 -19.94
CA LEU A 446 -5.37 10.06 -19.07
C LEU A 446 -5.46 10.45 -17.59
N TYR A 447 -4.88 11.59 -17.21
CA TYR A 447 -4.94 12.12 -15.85
C TYR A 447 -6.38 12.23 -15.36
N ASN A 448 -7.26 12.87 -16.15
CA ASN A 448 -8.67 13.03 -15.80
C ASN A 448 -9.41 11.69 -15.66
N VAL A 449 -9.10 10.69 -16.50
CA VAL A 449 -9.66 9.33 -16.39
C VAL A 449 -9.25 8.71 -15.05
N TYR A 450 -7.98 8.78 -14.69
CA TYR A 450 -7.51 8.27 -13.40
C TYR A 450 -8.08 9.04 -12.20
N ARG A 451 -8.28 10.36 -12.31
CA ARG A 451 -8.90 11.18 -11.25
C ARG A 451 -10.37 10.88 -11.05
N ALA A 452 -11.06 10.32 -12.05
CA ALA A 452 -12.43 9.85 -11.85
C ALA A 452 -12.52 8.76 -10.76
N LEU A 453 -11.43 8.01 -10.51
CA LEU A 453 -11.35 7.00 -9.44
C LEU A 453 -11.37 7.58 -8.02
N ASP A 454 -11.17 8.89 -7.85
CA ASP A 454 -11.20 9.51 -6.52
C ASP A 454 -12.63 9.75 -6.02
N PHE A 455 -13.63 9.69 -6.91
CA PHE A 455 -15.03 9.92 -6.56
C PHE A 455 -15.74 8.62 -6.17
N ARG A 456 -16.74 8.73 -5.28
CA ARG A 456 -17.54 7.58 -4.79
C ARG A 456 -18.86 7.41 -5.53
N ASP A 457 -19.48 8.52 -5.89
CA ASP A 457 -20.80 8.55 -6.51
C ASP A 457 -20.73 8.04 -7.95
N GLU A 458 -21.52 7.01 -8.28
CA GLU A 458 -21.50 6.37 -9.60
C GLU A 458 -21.84 7.38 -10.73
N GLU A 459 -22.74 8.33 -10.48
CA GLU A 459 -23.11 9.37 -11.46
C GLU A 459 -21.96 10.35 -11.65
N VAL A 460 -21.34 10.79 -10.56
CA VAL A 460 -20.16 11.69 -10.62
C VAL A 460 -19.00 11.02 -11.34
N VAL A 461 -18.73 9.74 -11.07
CA VAL A 461 -17.68 8.98 -11.75
C VAL A 461 -17.96 8.92 -13.26
N PHE A 462 -19.17 8.58 -13.66
CA PHE A 462 -19.55 8.52 -15.06
C PHE A 462 -19.40 9.87 -15.76
N ASP A 463 -19.91 10.94 -15.15
CA ASP A 463 -19.82 12.30 -15.68
C ASP A 463 -18.38 12.79 -15.83
N ARG A 464 -17.51 12.46 -14.87
CA ARG A 464 -16.08 12.78 -14.93
C ARG A 464 -15.38 12.01 -16.04
N LEU A 465 -15.66 10.71 -16.19
CA LEU A 465 -15.14 9.92 -17.30
C LEU A 465 -15.60 10.49 -18.65
N ALA A 466 -16.87 10.89 -18.77
CA ALA A 466 -17.44 11.45 -19.99
C ALA A 466 -16.80 12.78 -20.44
N GLN A 467 -16.05 13.45 -19.56
CA GLN A 467 -15.26 14.63 -19.93
C GLN A 467 -14.05 14.26 -20.81
N SER A 468 -13.48 13.07 -20.62
CA SER A 468 -12.27 12.61 -21.30
C SER A 468 -12.50 11.42 -22.24
N LEU A 469 -13.59 10.68 -22.08
CA LEU A 469 -13.96 9.50 -22.85
C LEU A 469 -15.26 9.72 -23.62
N SER A 470 -15.42 9.06 -24.76
CA SER A 470 -16.68 9.08 -25.52
C SER A 470 -16.85 7.82 -26.35
N GLY A 471 -18.10 7.45 -26.64
CA GLY A 471 -18.42 6.21 -27.35
C GLY A 471 -18.22 4.98 -26.46
N ASP A 472 -17.99 3.83 -27.07
CA ASP A 472 -17.98 2.53 -26.39
C ASP A 472 -16.89 2.41 -25.31
N VAL A 473 -15.78 3.15 -25.45
CA VAL A 473 -14.71 3.16 -24.44
C VAL A 473 -15.17 3.73 -23.10
N LEU A 474 -16.10 4.71 -23.09
CA LEU A 474 -16.63 5.28 -21.85
C LEU A 474 -17.37 4.21 -21.05
N GLU A 475 -18.30 3.51 -21.69
CA GLU A 475 -19.08 2.45 -21.05
C GLU A 475 -18.18 1.31 -20.57
N ARG A 476 -17.25 0.86 -21.43
CA ARG A 476 -16.29 -0.20 -21.09
C ARG A 476 -15.46 0.17 -19.87
N VAL A 477 -14.83 1.35 -19.86
CA VAL A 477 -14.01 1.81 -18.73
C VAL A 477 -14.84 1.96 -17.47
N TYR A 478 -16.06 2.51 -17.56
CA TYR A 478 -16.95 2.67 -16.43
C TYR A 478 -17.36 1.31 -15.80
N LEU A 479 -17.83 0.35 -16.61
CA LEU A 479 -18.24 -0.97 -16.13
C LEU A 479 -17.07 -1.74 -15.52
N GLU A 480 -15.89 -1.57 -16.08
CA GLU A 480 -14.66 -2.17 -15.56
C GLU A 480 -14.27 -1.55 -14.20
N MET A 481 -14.29 -0.22 -14.08
CA MET A 481 -14.06 0.47 -12.81
C MET A 481 -15.03 0.00 -11.73
N ARG A 482 -16.31 -0.15 -12.09
CA ARG A 482 -17.35 -0.68 -11.19
C ARG A 482 -17.04 -2.09 -10.70
N THR A 483 -16.47 -2.93 -11.55
CA THR A 483 -16.08 -4.30 -11.19
C THR A 483 -14.89 -4.31 -10.23
N GLY A 484 -13.90 -3.43 -10.45
CA GLY A 484 -12.79 -3.21 -9.52
C GLY A 484 -13.26 -2.77 -8.13
N LEU A 485 -14.12 -1.75 -8.07
CA LEU A 485 -14.72 -1.25 -6.81
C LEU A 485 -15.51 -2.33 -6.06
N ARG A 486 -16.13 -3.30 -6.75
CA ARG A 486 -16.83 -4.43 -6.10
C ARG A 486 -15.87 -5.43 -5.45
N LEU A 487 -14.73 -5.71 -6.07
CA LEU A 487 -13.68 -6.54 -5.48
C LEU A 487 -13.05 -5.86 -4.26
N GLU A 488 -12.97 -4.52 -4.26
CA GLU A 488 -12.58 -3.75 -3.07
C GLU A 488 -13.53 -3.96 -1.89
N ASN A 489 -14.85 -3.96 -2.12
CA ASN A 489 -15.84 -4.18 -1.06
C ASN A 489 -15.78 -5.57 -0.40
N GLN A 490 -15.07 -6.53 -1.01
CA GLN A 490 -14.84 -7.87 -0.44
C GLN A 490 -13.51 -7.97 0.34
N GLY A 491 -12.98 -6.84 0.81
CA GLY A 491 -11.74 -6.77 1.60
C GLY A 491 -10.51 -6.31 0.81
N GLY A 492 -10.67 -5.91 -0.46
CA GLY A 492 -9.62 -5.26 -1.25
C GLY A 492 -9.48 -3.78 -0.90
N ALA A 493 -8.24 -3.28 -0.81
CA ALA A 493 -7.99 -1.89 -0.45
C ALA A 493 -8.04 -0.96 -1.68
N ARG A 494 -8.65 0.23 -1.53
CA ARG A 494 -8.91 1.17 -2.62
C ARG A 494 -7.63 1.81 -3.16
N VAL A 495 -7.45 1.74 -4.48
CA VAL A 495 -6.29 2.33 -5.17
C VAL A 495 -6.58 3.80 -5.50
N ARG A 496 -5.71 4.69 -5.03
CA ARG A 496 -5.71 6.11 -5.38
C ARG A 496 -4.57 6.41 -6.34
N VAL A 497 -4.80 7.16 -7.42
CA VAL A 497 -3.73 7.52 -8.35
C VAL A 497 -3.06 8.81 -7.88
N ARG A 498 -1.77 8.73 -7.60
CA ARG A 498 -0.91 9.85 -7.17
C ARG A 498 -0.33 10.60 -8.36
N GLU A 499 0.14 9.86 -9.35
CA GLU A 499 0.83 10.43 -10.50
C GLU A 499 0.52 9.66 -11.77
N VAL A 500 0.40 10.40 -12.88
CA VAL A 500 0.37 9.86 -14.24
C VAL A 500 1.47 10.57 -15.01
N LYS A 501 2.50 9.83 -15.44
CA LYS A 501 3.67 10.38 -16.13
C LYS A 501 3.81 9.76 -17.50
N LEU A 502 3.62 10.58 -18.55
CA LEU A 502 3.92 10.15 -19.91
C LEU A 502 5.43 9.91 -20.07
N VAL A 503 5.77 8.76 -20.66
CA VAL A 503 7.13 8.35 -20.98
C VAL A 503 7.42 8.59 -22.45
N ASP A 504 6.47 8.23 -23.33
CA ASP A 504 6.64 8.34 -24.78
C ASP A 504 5.29 8.46 -25.49
N VAL A 505 5.27 9.16 -26.62
CA VAL A 505 4.09 9.32 -27.48
C VAL A 505 4.55 9.32 -28.93
N VAL A 506 4.08 8.36 -29.72
CA VAL A 506 4.44 8.21 -31.12
C VAL A 506 3.17 8.29 -31.98
N PRO A 507 3.10 9.22 -32.95
CA PRO A 507 1.95 9.31 -33.86
C PRO A 507 1.91 8.09 -34.78
N MET A 508 0.71 7.56 -34.99
CA MET A 508 0.42 6.45 -35.89
C MET A 508 -0.51 6.91 -37.03
N GLN A 509 -0.59 6.09 -38.08
CA GLN A 509 -1.59 6.32 -39.13
C GLN A 509 -2.96 5.87 -38.62
N SER A 510 -3.92 6.79 -38.60
CA SER A 510 -5.32 6.44 -38.31
C SER A 510 -6.02 6.01 -39.60
N ALA A 511 -6.75 4.90 -39.53
CA ALA A 511 -7.61 4.44 -40.63
C ALA A 511 -8.94 5.20 -40.69
N GLU A 512 -9.31 5.89 -39.60
CA GLU A 512 -10.59 6.58 -39.47
C GLU A 512 -10.49 8.06 -39.87
N PRO A 513 -11.52 8.63 -40.52
CA PRO A 513 -11.53 10.06 -40.82
C PRO A 513 -11.70 10.90 -39.55
N ARG A 514 -10.89 11.97 -39.42
CA ARG A 514 -10.93 12.96 -38.32
C ARG A 514 -10.54 12.43 -36.93
N THR A 515 -9.91 11.28 -36.87
CA THR A 515 -9.31 10.71 -35.67
C THR A 515 -7.79 10.89 -35.69
N LEU A 516 -7.18 10.87 -34.51
CA LEU A 516 -5.73 10.82 -34.34
C LEU A 516 -5.38 9.57 -33.55
N LEU A 517 -4.44 8.77 -34.06
CA LEU A 517 -3.99 7.57 -33.39
C LEU A 517 -2.56 7.77 -32.88
N TYR A 518 -2.34 7.44 -31.61
CA TYR A 518 -1.04 7.52 -30.97
C TYR A 518 -0.72 6.22 -30.25
N ARG A 519 0.52 5.78 -30.33
CA ARG A 519 1.07 4.82 -29.38
C ARG A 519 1.67 5.58 -28.22
N ALA A 520 1.10 5.43 -27.04
CA ALA A 520 1.54 6.13 -25.85
C ALA A 520 2.05 5.13 -24.81
N ARG A 521 3.07 5.55 -24.07
CA ARG A 521 3.62 4.81 -22.94
C ARG A 521 3.65 5.73 -21.74
N TRP A 522 3.10 5.28 -20.61
CA TRP A 522 3.02 6.08 -19.39
C TRP A 522 3.19 5.22 -18.15
N ASN A 523 3.62 5.86 -17.06
CA ASN A 523 3.63 5.29 -15.74
C ASN A 523 2.46 5.85 -14.94
N ALA A 524 1.69 4.99 -14.29
CA ALA A 524 0.68 5.36 -13.32
C ALA A 524 1.12 4.86 -11.94
N THR A 525 1.27 5.81 -11.01
CA THR A 525 1.63 5.52 -9.62
C THR A 525 0.38 5.59 -8.77
N GLY A 526 -0.04 4.43 -8.26
CA GLY A 526 -1.12 4.27 -7.30
C GLY A 526 -0.61 4.19 -5.87
N SER A 527 -1.41 4.67 -4.92
CA SER A 527 -1.23 4.47 -3.49
C SER A 527 -2.46 3.80 -2.90
N VAL A 528 -2.25 2.85 -1.99
CA VAL A 528 -3.31 2.16 -1.25
C VAL A 528 -3.03 2.33 0.23
N GLY A 529 -3.83 3.13 0.93
CA GLY A 529 -3.74 3.33 2.38
C GLY A 529 -4.77 2.47 3.11
N HIS A 530 -4.33 1.70 4.11
CA HIS A 530 -5.22 1.05 5.07
C HIS A 530 -4.46 0.72 6.37
N TRP A 531 -5.13 0.80 7.51
CA TRP A 531 -4.61 0.40 8.83
C TRP A 531 -3.24 1.03 9.17
N GLY A 532 -3.08 2.31 8.87
CA GLY A 532 -1.89 3.08 9.23
C GLY A 532 -0.65 2.85 8.38
N HIS A 533 -0.80 2.24 7.20
CA HIS A 533 0.28 2.11 6.22
C HIS A 533 -0.21 2.36 4.80
N THR A 534 0.69 2.84 3.94
CA THR A 534 0.41 3.12 2.53
C THR A 534 1.32 2.28 1.64
N HIS A 535 0.73 1.58 0.69
CA HIS A 535 1.45 0.86 -0.36
C HIS A 535 1.50 1.73 -1.60
N LEU A 536 2.70 2.03 -2.10
CA LEU A 536 2.88 2.67 -3.39
C LEU A 536 3.18 1.62 -4.46
N ARG A 537 2.59 1.79 -5.63
CA ARG A 537 2.80 0.92 -6.79
C ARG A 537 2.88 1.75 -8.05
N THR A 538 3.87 1.49 -8.88
CA THR A 538 4.00 2.11 -10.20
C THR A 538 3.86 1.03 -11.27
N ASN A 539 2.87 1.19 -12.13
CA ASN A 539 2.68 0.35 -13.31
C ASN A 539 2.99 1.17 -14.55
N GLN A 540 3.71 0.56 -15.50
CA GLN A 540 3.95 1.12 -16.82
C GLN A 540 3.01 0.46 -17.82
N TYR A 541 2.37 1.29 -18.62
CA TYR A 541 1.43 0.89 -19.66
C TYR A 541 1.97 1.31 -21.01
N GLU A 542 1.75 0.48 -22.02
CA GLU A 542 1.86 0.84 -23.43
C GLU A 542 0.53 0.57 -24.13
N ALA A 543 0.00 1.56 -24.85
CA ALA A 543 -1.31 1.46 -25.49
C ALA A 543 -1.39 2.24 -26.79
N GLU A 544 -2.31 1.82 -27.66
CA GLU A 544 -2.79 2.63 -28.78
C GLU A 544 -4.02 3.43 -28.33
N ILE A 545 -3.94 4.75 -28.42
CA ILE A 545 -4.97 5.69 -27.98
C ILE A 545 -5.49 6.44 -29.21
N MET A 546 -6.80 6.32 -29.44
CA MET A 546 -7.48 7.04 -30.50
C MET A 546 -8.21 8.25 -29.93
N LEU A 547 -7.94 9.42 -30.50
CA LEU A 547 -8.53 10.69 -30.13
C LEU A 547 -9.46 11.18 -31.23
N ALA A 548 -10.62 11.72 -30.86
CA ALA A 548 -11.50 12.42 -31.78
C ALA A 548 -12.20 13.61 -31.11
N PRO A 549 -12.64 14.62 -31.89
CA PRO A 549 -13.45 15.70 -31.37
C PRO A 549 -14.89 15.23 -31.08
N SER A 550 -15.39 15.53 -29.88
CA SER A 550 -16.74 15.25 -29.39
C SER A 550 -17.24 16.48 -28.63
N GLU A 551 -18.38 17.06 -29.07
CA GLU A 551 -19.04 18.19 -28.40
C GLU A 551 -18.07 19.31 -27.98
N ASP A 552 -17.29 19.81 -28.96
CA ASP A 552 -16.30 20.89 -28.82
C ASP A 552 -15.04 20.59 -27.97
N ARG A 553 -14.85 19.35 -27.52
CA ARG A 553 -13.61 18.92 -26.86
C ARG A 553 -12.98 17.69 -27.53
N TRP A 554 -11.69 17.51 -27.33
CA TRP A 554 -11.02 16.26 -27.73
C TRP A 554 -11.19 15.23 -26.63
N LYS A 555 -11.53 14.01 -27.01
CA LYS A 555 -11.73 12.89 -26.09
C LYS A 555 -11.06 11.64 -26.64
N ILE A 556 -10.80 10.68 -25.76
CA ILE A 556 -10.42 9.31 -26.13
C ILE A 556 -11.69 8.60 -26.61
N THR A 557 -11.68 8.13 -27.86
CA THR A 557 -12.77 7.35 -28.45
C THR A 557 -12.49 5.85 -28.44
N ASP A 558 -11.21 5.47 -28.38
CA ASP A 558 -10.81 4.09 -28.16
C ASP A 558 -9.42 4.01 -27.51
N ILE A 559 -9.19 2.92 -26.79
CA ILE A 559 -7.91 2.61 -26.16
C ILE A 559 -7.66 1.09 -26.19
N ALA A 560 -6.50 0.69 -26.68
CA ALA A 560 -6.07 -0.70 -26.74
C ALA A 560 -4.73 -0.86 -26.02
N ILE A 561 -4.74 -1.51 -24.85
CA ILE A 561 -3.51 -1.81 -24.12
C ILE A 561 -2.73 -2.90 -24.86
N LEU A 562 -1.46 -2.63 -25.13
CA LEU A 562 -0.52 -3.53 -25.78
C LEU A 562 0.32 -4.29 -24.75
N GLU A 563 0.82 -3.58 -23.74
CA GLU A 563 1.69 -4.12 -22.70
C GLU A 563 1.40 -3.46 -21.35
N GLU A 564 1.55 -4.24 -20.29
CA GLU A 564 1.60 -3.76 -18.91
C GLU A 564 2.75 -4.45 -18.18
N GLN A 565 3.53 -3.65 -17.47
CA GLN A 565 4.54 -4.16 -16.57
C GLN A 565 4.56 -3.38 -15.26
N ARG A 566 4.70 -4.10 -14.15
CA ARG A 566 4.98 -3.48 -12.85
C ARG A 566 6.42 -2.99 -12.86
N VAL A 567 6.61 -1.69 -12.59
CA VAL A 567 7.95 -1.11 -12.43
C VAL A 567 8.32 -1.22 -10.95
N VAL A 568 9.38 -1.97 -10.66
CA VAL A 568 9.99 -1.98 -9.33
C VAL A 568 11.05 -0.90 -9.36
N ASP A 569 10.81 0.24 -8.70
CA ASP A 569 11.85 1.24 -8.51
C ASP A 569 12.99 0.60 -7.71
N ALA A 570 14.15 0.47 -8.34
CA ALA A 570 15.35 -0.03 -7.71
C ALA A 570 15.94 1.04 -6.79
N GLY A 571 15.31 1.25 -5.63
CA GLY A 571 15.88 1.96 -4.48
C GLY A 571 16.10 3.46 -4.65
N GLN A 572 15.40 4.24 -3.83
CA GLN A 572 15.99 5.38 -3.13
C GLN A 572 15.97 5.12 -1.62
#